data_AF-A0A8T6V4Y2-F1
#
_entry.id   AF-A0A8T6V4Y2-F1
#
_cell.length_a   1.000
_cell.length_b   1.000
_cell.length_c   1.000
_cell.angle_alpha   90.00
_cell.angle_beta   90.00
_cell.angle_gamma   90.00
#
_symmetry.space_group_name_H-M   'P 1'
#
loop_
_entity.id
_entity.type
_entity.pdbx_description
1 polymer ?
#
loop_
_entity_poly.entity_id
_entity_poly.type
_entity_poly.pdbx_seq_one_letter_code
_entity_poly.pdbx_strand_id
1 'polypeptide(L)' 'DAENDKTIGQAGKELGTKSYIAVPIKLGRKTIGVININSLVKDAFDKDDIEVLKRVPKQLEIAINNANKAKALSDSQ' A
#
# COMPACT_ATOMS: atom_id res chain seq x y z
N ASP A 1 -9.68 2.20 -14.66
CA ASP A 1 -11.08 2.47 -14.30
C ASP A 1 -11.54 1.36 -13.37
N ALA A 2 -11.81 1.69 -12.10
CA ALA A 2 -12.04 0.69 -11.05
C ALA A 2 -13.37 -0.04 -11.21
N GLU A 3 -14.39 0.62 -11.77
CA GLU A 3 -15.72 0.01 -11.95
C GLU A 3 -15.70 -1.21 -12.89
N ASN A 4 -14.74 -1.25 -13.81
CA ASN A 4 -14.55 -2.35 -14.77
C ASN A 4 -13.38 -3.28 -14.40
N ASP A 5 -12.73 -3.04 -13.27
CA ASP A 5 -11.56 -3.80 -12.87
C ASP A 5 -11.96 -5.14 -12.24
N LYS A 6 -11.63 -6.23 -12.95
CA LYS A 6 -11.94 -7.61 -12.52
C LYS A 6 -11.15 -8.04 -11.28
N THR A 7 -10.13 -7.29 -10.89
CA THR A 7 -9.30 -7.58 -9.71
C THR A 7 -9.87 -7.00 -8.42
N ILE A 8 -10.87 -6.11 -8.52
CA ILE A 8 -11.59 -5.62 -7.33
C ILE A 8 -12.52 -6.72 -6.82
N GLY A 9 -12.19 -7.23 -5.64
CA GLY A 9 -13.00 -8.20 -4.91
C GLY A 9 -14.36 -7.64 -4.48
N GLN A 10 -15.25 -8.52 -4.04
CA GLN A 10 -16.62 -8.18 -3.66
C GLN A 10 -16.70 -6.99 -2.69
N ALA A 11 -15.84 -6.97 -1.66
CA ALA A 11 -15.80 -5.88 -0.68
C ALA A 11 -15.50 -4.51 -1.32
N GLY A 12 -14.62 -4.43 -2.32
CA GLY A 12 -14.31 -3.17 -2.99
C GLY A 12 -15.47 -2.66 -3.85
N LYS A 13 -16.28 -3.58 -4.40
CA LYS A 13 -17.51 -3.26 -5.14
C LYS A 13 -18.62 -2.78 -4.23
N GLU A 14 -18.83 -3.45 -3.09
CA GLU A 14 -19.81 -3.06 -2.07
C GLU A 14 -19.50 -1.69 -1.47
N LEU A 15 -18.22 -1.37 -1.30
CA LEU A 15 -17.77 -0.04 -0.88
C LEU A 15 -17.95 1.03 -1.96
N GLY A 16 -18.30 0.67 -3.21
CA GLY A 16 -18.49 1.63 -4.30
C GLY A 16 -17.19 2.26 -4.82
N THR A 17 -16.06 1.55 -4.73
CA THR A 17 -14.75 2.07 -5.15
C THR A 17 -14.73 2.36 -6.66
N LYS A 18 -14.44 3.62 -7.03
CA LYS A 18 -14.37 4.09 -8.43
C LYS A 18 -12.97 4.45 -8.90
N SER A 19 -12.05 4.66 -7.98
CA SER A 19 -10.62 4.74 -8.25
C SER A 19 -9.84 4.19 -7.06
N TYR A 20 -8.67 3.62 -7.32
CA TYR A 20 -7.80 3.13 -6.27
C TYR A 20 -6.33 3.15 -6.68
N ILE A 21 -5.44 3.21 -5.69
CA ILE A 21 -4.00 3.04 -5.83
C ILE A 21 -3.57 1.94 -4.86
N ALA A 22 -2.86 0.95 -5.40
CA ALA A 22 -2.19 -0.08 -4.62
C ALA A 22 -0.67 0.15 -4.65
N VAL A 23 -0.08 0.47 -3.51
CA VAL A 23 1.37 0.70 -3.38
C VAL A 23 2.01 -0.43 -2.57
N PRO A 24 2.92 -1.23 -3.15
CA PRO A 24 3.54 -2.33 -2.43
C PRO A 24 4.55 -1.83 -1.39
N ILE A 25 4.54 -2.45 -0.22
CA ILE A 25 5.58 -2.30 0.80
C ILE A 25 6.61 -3.41 0.57
N LYS A 26 7.85 -3.02 0.28
CA LYS A 26 8.95 -3.95 0.00
C LYS A 26 9.95 -3.96 1.14
N LEU A 27 10.51 -5.13 1.40
CA LEU A 27 11.65 -5.36 2.29
C LEU A 27 12.75 -5.98 1.44
N GLY A 28 13.70 -5.15 0.98
CA GLY A 28 14.64 -5.57 -0.06
C GLY A 28 13.91 -5.97 -1.34
N ARG A 29 14.01 -7.24 -1.75
CA ARG A 29 13.33 -7.76 -2.96
C ARG A 29 11.95 -8.36 -2.70
N LYS A 30 11.55 -8.52 -1.43
CA LYS A 30 10.30 -9.19 -1.05
C LYS A 30 9.20 -8.16 -0.81
N THR A 31 8.04 -8.33 -1.42
CA THR A 31 6.83 -7.58 -1.01
C THR A 31 6.29 -8.20 0.28
N ILE A 32 6.15 -7.38 1.32
CA ILE A 32 5.66 -7.81 2.64
C ILE A 32 4.25 -7.32 2.95
N GLY A 33 3.71 -6.42 2.12
CA GLY A 33 2.37 -5.88 2.26
C GLY A 33 2.03 -4.91 1.14
N VAL A 34 0.82 -4.35 1.18
CA VAL A 34 0.32 -3.37 0.21
C VAL A 34 -0.47 -2.30 0.97
N ILE A 35 -0.23 -1.04 0.64
CA ILE A 35 -1.10 0.08 1.03
C ILE A 35 -2.14 0.23 -0.06
N ASN A 36 -3.42 0.13 0.31
CA ASN A 36 -4.53 0.35 -0.62
C ASN A 36 -5.24 1.65 -0.26
N ILE A 37 -5.39 2.53 -1.25
CA ILE A 37 -6.12 3.80 -1.11
C ILE A 37 -7.22 3.78 -2.15
N ASN A 38 -8.45 3.98 -1.71
CA ASN A 38 -9.64 3.96 -2.55
C ASN A 38 -10.38 5.29 -2.51
N SER A 39 -11.12 5.57 -3.56
CA SER A 39 -12.01 6.73 -3.66
C SER A 39 -13.30 6.34 -4.39
N LEU A 40 -14.39 6.98 -3.97
CA LEU A 40 -15.70 6.88 -4.60
C LEU A 40 -15.83 7.79 -5.83
N VAL A 41 -14.79 8.59 -6.12
CA VAL A 41 -14.72 9.49 -7.27
C VAL A 41 -13.87 8.84 -8.36
N LYS A 42 -14.31 8.93 -9.61
CA LYS A 42 -13.56 8.44 -10.77
C LYS A 42 -12.36 9.34 -11.03
N ASP A 43 -11.24 8.76 -11.45
CA ASP A 43 -10.00 9.46 -11.79
C ASP A 43 -9.51 10.42 -10.68
N ALA A 44 -9.71 10.03 -9.41
CA ALA A 44 -9.46 10.88 -8.25
C ALA A 44 -7.98 11.06 -7.89
N PHE A 45 -7.07 10.38 -8.58
CA PHE A 45 -5.65 10.46 -8.31
C PHE A 45 -4.89 10.85 -9.57
N ASP A 46 -4.11 11.90 -9.46
CA ASP A 46 -3.25 12.35 -10.55
C ASP A 46 -1.81 11.83 -10.39
N LYS A 47 -0.90 12.33 -11.23
CA LYS A 47 0.50 11.90 -11.21
C LYS A 47 1.23 12.35 -9.95
N ASP A 48 0.89 13.53 -9.43
CA ASP A 48 1.56 14.09 -8.24
C ASP A 48 1.13 13.31 -7.00
N ASP A 49 -0.15 12.94 -6.90
CA ASP A 49 -0.67 12.03 -5.88
C ASP A 49 0.11 10.71 -5.88
N ILE A 50 0.27 10.10 -7.05
CA ILE A 50 1.00 8.83 -7.20
C ILE A 50 2.46 8.98 -6.77
N GLU A 51 3.14 10.07 -7.13
CA GLU A 51 4.53 10.30 -6.77
C GLU A 51 4.72 10.54 -5.26
N VAL A 52 3.79 11.21 -4.61
CA VAL A 52 3.78 11.34 -3.14
C VAL A 52 3.58 9.97 -2.49
N LEU A 53 2.58 9.22 -2.95
CA LEU A 53 2.24 7.91 -2.40
C LEU A 53 3.33 6.85 -2.57
N LYS A 54 4.16 6.95 -3.61
CA LYS A 54 5.35 6.10 -3.79
C LYS A 54 6.43 6.31 -2.72
N ARG A 55 6.48 7.46 -2.06
CA ARG A 55 7.49 7.77 -1.03
C ARG A 55 7.15 7.15 0.33
N VAL A 56 5.87 7.02 0.64
CA VAL A 56 5.37 6.50 1.94
C VAL A 56 5.87 5.06 2.24
N PRO A 57 5.79 4.08 1.31
CA PRO A 57 6.27 2.72 1.57
C PRO A 57 7.75 2.66 1.95
N LYS A 58 8.56 3.61 1.49
CA LYS A 58 10.00 3.62 1.81
C LYS A 58 10.25 3.91 3.29
N GLN A 59 9.45 4.80 3.88
CA GLN A 59 9.54 5.09 5.31
C GLN A 59 9.04 3.91 6.13
N LEU A 60 7.96 3.24 5.69
CA LEU A 60 7.48 2.02 6.33
C LEU A 60 8.50 0.88 6.26
N GLU A 61 9.19 0.70 5.14
CA GLU A 61 10.29 -0.28 5.01
C GLU A 61 11.37 -0.05 6.07
N ILE A 62 11.77 1.20 6.29
CA ILE A 62 12.79 1.55 7.30
C ILE A 62 12.27 1.25 8.70
N ALA A 63 11.05 1.69 9.03
CA ALA A 63 10.45 1.47 10.35
C ALA A 63 10.30 -0.03 10.66
N ILE A 64 9.80 -0.82 9.72
CA ILE A 64 9.64 -2.27 9.86
C ILE A 64 11.00 -2.96 10.02
N ASN A 65 12.01 -2.58 9.22
CA ASN A 65 13.37 -3.08 9.39
C ASN A 65 13.92 -2.80 10.79
N ASN A 66 13.73 -1.58 11.29
CA ASN A 66 14.21 -1.19 12.61
C ASN A 66 13.50 -1.97 13.73
N ALA A 67 12.18 -2.13 13.64
CA ALA A 67 11.41 -2.92 14.59
C ALA A 67 11.86 -4.40 14.61
N ASN A 68 12.08 -5.00 13.44
CA ASN A 68 12.57 -6.37 13.33
C ASN A 68 13.97 -6.54 13.94
N LYS A 69 14.86 -5.57 13.72
CA LYS A 69 16.20 -5.56 14.34
C LYS A 69 16.13 -5.45 15.85
N ALA A 70 15.29 -4.55 16.38
CA ALA A 70 15.08 -4.39 17.81
C ALA A 70 14.56 -5.68 18.44
N LYS A 71 13.57 -6.33 17.81
CA LYS A 71 13.03 -7.61 18.27
C LYS A 71 14.09 -8.72 18.30
N ALA A 72 14.90 -8.85 17.25
CA ALA A 72 15.95 -9.87 17.19
C ALA A 72 17.02 -9.72 18.30
N LEU A 73 17.30 -8.48 18.73
CA LEU A 73 18.20 -8.22 19.86
C LEU A 73 17.58 -8.62 21.20
N SER A 74 16.28 -8.37 21.39
CA SER A 74 15.55 -8.79 22.60
C SER A 74 15.38 -10.30 22.71
N ASP A 75 15.19 -11.00 21.58
CA ASP A 75 15.00 -12.47 21.55
C ASP A 75 16.34 -13.23 21.73
N SER A 76 17.49 -12.55 21.68
CA SER A 76 18.84 -13.16 21.81
C SER A 76 19.43 -13.05 23.23
N GLN A 77 18.63 -12.64 24.22
CA GLN A 77 18.97 -12.59 25.64
C GLN A 77 18.11 -13.56 26.44
#